data_AF-A0A452ZA27-F1
#
_entry.id   AF-A0A452ZA27-F1
#
_cell.length_a   1.000
_cell.length_b   1.000
_cell.length_c   1.000
_cell.angle_alpha   90.00
_cell.angle_beta   90.00
_cell.angle_gamma   90.00
#
_symmetry.space_group_name_H-M   'P 1'
#
loop_
_entity.id
_entity.type
_entity.pdbx_description
1 polymer ?
#
loop_
_entity_poly.entity_id
_entity_poly.type
_entity_poly.pdbx_seq_one_letter_code
_entity_poly.pdbx_strand_id
1 'polypeptide(L)'
;MEELDLHGRGYLELHSLEMLLLKPLSETMTKGGKLAEPNWHKQLYRRARYFLKDNWRRCWVMLLWLSICAGLFAWKFMQYRHRAVFKVMGYCVCVAKGGAETLKFNMALTLLPVCRNTITWLRSRTTLGRFVPSNDNLNFHKMIAVGISVGAGLHIISHLTCDFPRLVHATDDEYEPMKPFFGDVKPPNYWWFLKGTEGWTGLVMLVLMAITFTLATGRFRKRELRRPKTKKSKSLVESKNPNSLPGLLGRLTRSVSASHNRLTMLINASFNRFTGYNAFLYTHHLFVIVYALLIVHGHFLYLIKKWQKKTTCMYLTVPIVVYACERLTRTLRSRVRLVEKIKVAVHPHPASLLSLHMSKPEGFRFKGGQYIFIKCPDVSKFEWHPFSITSAPEDDCVSIHIKALGDWTEDLRDAFLKVLL
;
A
#
# COMPACT_ATOMS: atom_id res chain seq x y z
N MET A 1 -29.85 16.81 5.94
CA MET A 1 -29.80 17.14 7.39
C MET A 1 -29.63 18.63 7.60
N GLU A 2 -28.55 19.26 7.09
CA GLU A 2 -28.34 20.72 7.24
C GLU A 2 -29.43 21.57 6.55
N GLU A 3 -30.03 21.10 5.45
CA GLU A 3 -31.17 21.76 4.78
C GLU A 3 -32.53 21.46 5.44
N LEU A 4 -32.61 20.44 6.29
CA LEU A 4 -33.88 19.93 6.86
C LEU A 4 -34.05 20.30 8.34
N ASP A 5 -32.96 20.59 9.05
CA ASP A 5 -32.95 20.99 10.47
C ASP A 5 -33.03 22.51 10.60
N LEU A 6 -34.25 23.04 10.42
CA LEU A 6 -34.56 24.48 10.50
C LEU A 6 -34.19 25.13 11.84
N HIS A 7 -34.04 24.31 12.90
CA HIS A 7 -33.74 24.78 14.26
C HIS A 7 -32.26 24.57 14.64
N GLY A 8 -31.45 23.95 13.78
CA GLY A 8 -30.03 23.71 14.01
C GLY A 8 -29.73 22.85 15.24
N ARG A 9 -30.64 21.94 15.62
CA ARG A 9 -30.54 21.08 16.81
C ARG A 9 -29.63 19.86 16.62
N GLY A 10 -29.30 19.51 15.37
CA GLY A 10 -28.44 18.38 14.99
C GLY A 10 -29.15 17.03 14.92
N TYR A 11 -30.48 17.01 15.09
CA TYR A 11 -31.35 15.84 14.92
C TYR A 11 -32.74 16.31 14.46
N LEU A 12 -33.48 15.42 13.79
CA LEU A 12 -34.88 15.65 13.41
C LEU A 12 -35.77 14.95 14.42
N GLU A 13 -36.72 15.68 15.01
CA GLU A 13 -37.76 15.10 15.84
C GLU A 13 -38.69 14.24 14.96
N LEU A 14 -39.22 13.14 15.51
CA LEU A 14 -40.00 12.16 14.76
C LEU A 14 -41.19 12.81 14.04
N HIS A 15 -41.85 13.77 14.69
CA HIS A 15 -42.96 14.54 14.13
C HIS A 15 -42.54 15.41 12.93
N SER A 16 -41.33 15.98 12.96
CA SER A 16 -40.78 16.74 11.83
C SER A 16 -40.42 15.83 10.65
N LEU A 17 -40.01 14.59 10.93
CA LEU A 17 -39.72 13.59 9.89
C LEU A 17 -41.00 13.11 9.20
N GLU A 18 -42.06 12.88 9.97
CA GLU A 18 -43.38 12.50 9.47
C GLU A 18 -43.97 13.59 8.56
N MET A 19 -43.85 14.86 8.98
CA MET A 19 -44.22 16.03 8.18
C MET A 19 -43.43 16.15 6.87
N LEU A 20 -42.15 15.75 6.85
CA LEU A 20 -41.30 15.76 5.65
C LEU A 20 -41.61 14.62 4.68
N LEU A 21 -42.02 13.46 5.20
CA LEU A 21 -42.40 12.30 4.39
C LEU A 21 -43.79 12.44 3.77
N LEU A 22 -44.69 13.17 4.43
CA LEU A 22 -46.06 13.40 3.98
C LEU A 22 -46.21 14.59 3.01
N LYS A 23 -45.17 15.40 2.82
CA LYS A 23 -45.25 16.60 1.97
C LYS A 23 -44.95 16.26 0.49
N PRO A 24 -45.80 16.70 -0.47
CA PRO A 24 -45.50 16.55 -1.89
C PRO A 24 -44.24 17.33 -2.26
N LEU A 25 -43.33 16.72 -3.04
CA LEU A 25 -42.01 17.25 -3.44
C LEU A 25 -42.06 18.68 -4.04
N SER A 26 -43.23 19.12 -4.52
CA SER A 26 -43.48 20.42 -5.15
C SER A 26 -43.54 21.59 -4.15
N GLU A 27 -43.97 21.38 -2.90
CA GLU A 27 -44.09 22.46 -1.90
C GLU A 27 -42.79 22.77 -1.16
N THR A 28 -41.82 21.86 -1.18
CA THR A 28 -40.55 22.03 -0.48
C THR A 28 -39.64 23.06 -1.17
N MET A 29 -39.88 23.37 -2.45
CA MET A 29 -39.04 24.30 -3.23
C MET A 29 -39.50 25.78 -3.19
N THR A 30 -40.73 26.08 -2.75
CA THR A 30 -41.33 27.43 -2.89
C THR A 30 -41.25 28.31 -1.65
N LYS A 31 -40.88 27.78 -0.47
CA LYS A 31 -40.70 28.57 0.77
C LYS A 31 -39.22 28.68 1.18
N GLY A 32 -38.41 29.26 0.31
CA GLY A 32 -37.07 29.74 0.67
C GLY A 32 -37.14 31.11 1.34
N GLY A 33 -37.37 31.15 2.65
CA GLY A 33 -37.18 32.39 3.42
C GLY A 33 -35.73 32.88 3.31
N LYS A 34 -35.51 34.21 3.29
CA LYS A 34 -34.17 34.84 3.25
C LYS A 34 -33.26 34.21 4.31
N LEU A 35 -32.33 33.37 3.87
CA LEU A 35 -31.36 32.70 4.72
C LEU A 35 -30.39 33.76 5.26
N ALA A 36 -30.25 33.86 6.59
CA ALA A 36 -29.22 34.71 7.19
C ALA A 36 -27.84 34.29 6.64
N GLU A 37 -27.03 35.27 6.23
CA GLU A 37 -25.65 35.08 5.76
C GLU A 37 -24.91 34.08 6.66
N PRO A 38 -24.47 32.92 6.12
CA PRO A 38 -23.88 31.88 6.94
C PRO A 38 -22.57 32.38 7.54
N ASN A 39 -22.55 32.55 8.87
CA ASN A 39 -21.33 32.93 9.59
C ASN A 39 -20.30 31.79 9.49
N TRP A 40 -19.38 31.92 8.54
CA TRP A 40 -18.42 30.89 8.13
C TRP A 40 -17.57 30.39 9.30
N HIS A 41 -17.23 31.24 10.28
CA HIS A 41 -16.49 30.85 11.48
C HIS A 41 -17.30 29.85 12.33
N LYS A 42 -18.60 30.10 12.50
CA LYS A 42 -19.49 29.23 13.29
C LYS A 42 -19.75 27.90 12.57
N GLN A 43 -19.81 27.92 11.24
CA GLN A 43 -19.94 26.72 10.42
C GLN A 43 -18.64 25.90 10.41
N LEU A 44 -17.49 26.55 10.29
CA LEU A 44 -16.17 25.91 10.37
C LEU A 44 -15.94 25.29 11.76
N TYR A 45 -16.26 26.02 12.84
CA TYR A 45 -16.17 25.50 14.20
C TYR A 45 -17.06 24.26 14.39
N ARG A 46 -18.33 24.30 13.96
CA ARG A 46 -19.21 23.12 14.02
C ARG A 46 -18.65 21.95 13.24
N ARG A 47 -18.22 22.18 12.00
CA ARG A 47 -17.64 21.14 11.12
C ARG A 47 -16.38 20.53 11.73
N ALA A 48 -15.48 21.36 12.27
CA ALA A 48 -14.29 20.90 12.97
C ALA A 48 -14.64 20.11 14.22
N ARG A 49 -15.59 20.57 15.04
CA ARG A 49 -16.05 19.90 16.26
C ARG A 49 -16.63 18.52 15.96
N TYR A 50 -17.50 18.40 14.96
CA TYR A 50 -18.06 17.12 14.55
C TYR A 50 -16.98 16.19 13.98
N PHE A 51 -16.10 16.72 13.13
CA PHE A 51 -14.97 15.96 12.60
C PHE A 51 -14.07 15.41 13.71
N LEU A 52 -13.69 16.25 14.69
CA LEU A 52 -12.91 15.84 15.86
C LEU A 52 -13.66 14.81 16.69
N LYS A 53 -14.96 14.99 16.96
CA LYS A 53 -15.76 14.02 17.72
C LYS A 53 -15.81 12.65 17.04
N ASP A 54 -15.99 12.62 15.72
CA ASP A 54 -16.09 11.38 14.96
C ASP A 54 -14.72 10.71 14.70
N ASN A 55 -13.65 11.50 14.63
CA ASN A 55 -12.31 11.05 14.25
C ASN A 55 -11.25 11.20 15.35
N TRP A 56 -11.63 11.47 16.61
CA TRP A 56 -10.68 11.78 17.69
C TRP A 56 -9.58 10.72 17.85
N ARG A 57 -9.92 9.43 17.67
CA ARG A 57 -8.95 8.31 17.71
C ARG A 57 -7.88 8.43 16.64
N ARG A 58 -8.28 8.83 15.42
CA ARG A 58 -7.36 9.07 14.30
C ARG A 58 -6.49 10.28 14.59
N CYS A 59 -7.08 11.39 15.03
CA CYS A 59 -6.35 12.60 15.39
C CYS A 59 -5.32 12.34 16.49
N TRP A 60 -5.71 11.65 17.56
CA TRP A 60 -4.82 11.28 18.67
C TRP A 60 -3.61 10.45 18.19
N VAL A 61 -3.83 9.39 17.43
CA VAL A 61 -2.75 8.54 16.93
C VAL A 61 -1.82 9.30 15.97
N MET A 62 -2.37 10.16 15.12
CA MET A 62 -1.57 11.00 14.23
C MET A 62 -0.74 12.03 14.99
N LEU A 63 -1.32 12.68 16.00
CA LEU A 63 -0.59 13.61 16.87
C LEU A 63 0.53 12.89 17.63
N LEU A 64 0.25 11.73 18.21
CA LEU A 64 1.26 10.93 18.90
C LEU A 64 2.40 10.53 17.96
N TRP A 65 2.08 10.04 16.77
CA TRP A 65 3.08 9.66 15.76
C TRP A 65 3.95 10.84 15.32
N LEU A 66 3.34 12.00 15.04
CA LEU A 66 4.07 13.22 14.66
C LEU A 66 4.94 13.73 15.80
N SER A 67 4.44 13.71 17.05
CA SER A 67 5.21 14.10 18.24
C SER A 67 6.43 13.20 18.46
N ILE A 68 6.30 11.88 18.27
CA ILE A 68 7.42 10.95 18.34
C ILE A 68 8.44 11.26 17.23
N CYS A 69 7.98 11.50 15.99
CA CYS A 69 8.88 11.85 14.88
C CYS A 69 9.63 13.17 15.16
N ALA A 70 8.93 14.21 15.63
CA ALA A 70 9.52 15.49 15.98
C ALA A 70 10.52 15.35 17.13
N GLY A 71 10.17 14.60 18.18
CA GLY A 71 11.05 14.34 19.32
C GLY A 71 12.33 13.58 18.93
N LEU A 72 12.21 12.52 18.12
CA LEU A 72 13.37 11.76 17.62
C LEU A 72 14.26 12.62 16.72
N PHE A 73 13.66 13.41 15.83
CA PHE A 73 14.39 14.35 14.99
C PHE A 73 15.15 15.36 15.84
N ALA A 74 14.47 16.04 16.77
CA ALA A 74 15.06 17.06 17.64
C ALA A 74 16.18 16.48 18.52
N TRP A 75 15.96 15.29 19.09
CA TRP A 75 16.97 14.60 19.89
C TRP A 75 18.24 14.30 19.09
N LYS A 76 18.11 13.74 17.87
CA LYS A 76 19.28 13.46 17.03
C LYS A 76 19.93 14.71 16.47
N PHE A 77 19.13 15.70 16.11
CA PHE A 77 19.63 17.00 15.67
C PHE A 77 20.50 17.62 16.77
N MET A 78 20.01 17.67 18.01
CA MET A 78 20.74 18.21 19.14
C MET A 78 21.98 17.36 19.47
N GLN A 79 21.88 16.04 19.38
CA GLN A 79 23.02 15.15 19.58
C GLN A 79 24.17 15.45 18.59
N TYR A 80 23.88 15.67 17.31
CA TYR A 80 24.91 15.92 16.30
C TYR A 80 25.45 17.36 16.33
N ARG A 81 24.64 18.33 16.77
CA ARG A 81 25.10 19.72 16.99
C ARG A 81 26.26 19.81 17.98
N HIS A 82 26.30 18.93 18.96
CA HIS A 82 27.35 18.88 19.98
C HIS A 82 28.53 17.96 19.63
N ARG A 83 28.62 17.43 18.40
CA ARG A 83 29.73 16.55 17.97
C ARG A 83 30.76 17.31 17.15
N ALA A 84 31.99 16.81 17.15
CA ALA A 84 33.09 17.36 16.37
C ALA A 84 32.78 17.47 14.86
N VAL A 85 32.01 16.52 14.32
CA VAL A 85 31.53 16.50 12.91
C VAL A 85 30.75 17.76 12.51
N PHE A 86 30.10 18.42 13.48
CA PHE A 86 29.33 19.64 13.24
C PHE A 86 30.22 20.80 12.81
N LYS A 87 31.49 20.85 13.24
CA LYS A 87 32.42 21.92 12.88
C LYS A 87 32.67 21.98 11.36
N VAL A 88 32.58 20.84 10.67
CA VAL A 88 32.81 20.73 9.23
C VAL A 88 31.50 20.74 8.45
N MET A 89 30.55 19.87 8.83
CA MET A 89 29.31 19.67 8.06
C MET A 89 28.18 20.63 8.47
N GLY A 90 28.29 21.32 9.61
CA GLY A 90 27.31 22.28 10.09
C GLY A 90 25.92 21.69 10.34
N TYR A 91 24.86 22.46 10.08
CA TYR A 91 23.48 22.02 10.30
C TYR A 91 23.03 20.89 9.37
N CYS A 92 23.72 20.68 8.25
CA CYS A 92 23.35 19.66 7.27
C CYS A 92 23.46 18.25 7.84
N VAL A 93 24.53 17.95 8.60
CA VAL A 93 24.67 16.63 9.26
C VAL A 93 23.58 16.43 10.31
N CYS A 94 23.16 17.50 11.01
CA CYS A 94 22.08 17.42 12.00
C CYS A 94 20.74 17.09 11.34
N VAL A 95 20.41 17.73 10.21
CA VAL A 95 19.21 17.44 9.43
C VAL A 95 19.29 16.03 8.83
N ALA A 96 20.42 15.65 8.25
CA ALA A 96 20.60 14.35 7.62
C ALA A 96 20.45 13.20 8.63
N LYS A 97 21.00 13.35 9.84
CA LYS A 97 20.90 12.34 10.91
C LYS A 97 19.57 12.39 11.65
N GLY A 98 18.95 13.55 11.79
CA GLY A 98 17.57 13.68 12.28
C GLY A 98 16.58 12.98 11.34
N GLY A 99 16.68 13.24 10.02
CA GLY A 99 15.88 12.59 8.99
C GLY A 99 16.11 11.08 8.93
N ALA A 100 17.35 10.62 9.09
CA ALA A 100 17.65 9.20 9.19
C ALA A 100 17.00 8.53 10.42
N GLU A 101 16.91 9.21 11.56
CA GLU A 101 16.30 8.65 12.77
C GLU A 101 14.79 8.48 12.61
N THR A 102 14.12 9.50 12.08
CA THR A 102 12.68 9.40 11.79
C THR A 102 12.41 8.38 10.69
N LEU A 103 13.29 8.25 9.71
CA LEU A 103 13.21 7.22 8.67
C LEU A 103 13.30 5.82 9.28
N LYS A 104 14.26 5.54 10.17
CA LYS A 104 14.37 4.24 10.87
C LYS A 104 13.10 3.89 11.65
N PHE A 105 12.57 4.86 12.41
CA PHE A 105 11.33 4.67 13.15
C PHE A 105 10.15 4.37 12.23
N ASN A 106 9.98 5.14 11.15
CA ASN A 106 8.88 4.94 10.22
C ASN A 106 9.00 3.65 9.41
N MET A 107 10.22 3.26 9.03
CA MET A 107 10.49 1.96 8.42
C MET A 107 10.10 0.84 9.40
N ALA A 108 10.51 0.89 10.66
CA ALA A 108 10.08 -0.08 11.67
C ALA A 108 8.54 -0.14 11.84
N LEU A 109 7.91 1.02 11.97
CA LEU A 109 6.48 1.15 12.24
C LEU A 109 5.62 0.67 11.05
N THR A 110 6.05 0.86 9.80
CA THR A 110 5.21 0.58 8.61
C THR A 110 4.80 -0.88 8.45
N LEU A 111 5.55 -1.83 9.05
CA LEU A 111 5.23 -3.26 9.04
C LEU A 111 4.07 -3.62 9.98
N LEU A 112 3.87 -2.88 11.07
CA LEU A 112 2.88 -3.24 12.08
C LEU A 112 1.43 -3.11 11.59
N PRO A 113 1.02 -2.03 10.88
CA PRO A 113 -0.35 -1.90 10.41
C PRO A 113 -0.76 -2.94 9.36
N VAL A 114 0.20 -3.53 8.63
CA VAL A 114 -0.09 -4.60 7.66
C VAL A 114 -0.20 -5.98 8.31
N CYS A 115 0.10 -6.09 9.61
CA CYS A 115 -0.05 -7.31 10.40
C CYS A 115 -1.53 -7.50 10.83
N ARG A 116 -2.38 -8.03 9.94
CA ARG A 116 -3.85 -8.10 10.13
C ARG A 116 -4.27 -8.97 11.31
N ASN A 117 -3.57 -10.07 11.57
CA ASN A 117 -3.89 -10.94 12.70
C ASN A 117 -3.53 -10.24 14.01
N THR A 118 -2.35 -9.61 14.06
CA THR A 118 -1.90 -8.81 15.21
C THR A 118 -2.84 -7.64 15.47
N ILE A 119 -3.28 -6.91 14.44
CA ILE A 119 -4.26 -5.82 14.57
C ILE A 119 -5.62 -6.34 15.06
N THR A 120 -6.07 -7.49 14.56
CA THR A 120 -7.34 -8.11 15.00
C THR A 120 -7.26 -8.57 16.46
N TRP A 121 -6.12 -9.15 16.85
CA TRP A 121 -5.83 -9.52 18.23
C TRP A 121 -5.80 -8.29 19.14
N LEU A 122 -5.11 -7.23 18.74
CA LEU A 122 -5.03 -5.97 19.46
C LEU A 122 -6.43 -5.39 19.71
N ARG A 123 -7.28 -5.38 18.69
CA ARG A 123 -8.67 -4.91 18.78
C ARG A 123 -9.53 -5.73 19.75
N SER A 124 -9.34 -7.04 19.81
CA SER A 124 -10.25 -7.97 20.51
C SER A 124 -9.79 -8.37 21.91
N ARG A 125 -8.47 -8.36 22.18
CA ARG A 125 -7.89 -8.85 23.43
C ARG A 125 -7.32 -7.75 24.32
N THR A 126 -7.09 -6.54 23.79
CA THR A 126 -6.48 -5.45 24.57
C THR A 126 -7.43 -4.27 24.73
N THR A 127 -7.30 -3.55 25.84
CA THR A 127 -7.99 -2.26 26.06
C THR A 127 -7.52 -1.19 25.06
N LEU A 128 -6.34 -1.37 24.45
CA LEU A 128 -5.76 -0.48 23.45
C LEU A 128 -6.65 -0.34 22.20
N GLY A 129 -7.45 -1.36 21.86
CA GLY A 129 -8.43 -1.32 20.78
C GLY A 129 -9.50 -0.22 20.93
N ARG A 130 -9.72 0.30 22.15
CA ARG A 130 -10.61 1.45 22.38
C ARG A 130 -10.00 2.78 21.91
N PHE A 131 -8.68 2.90 21.93
CA PHE A 131 -7.97 4.15 21.63
C PHE A 131 -7.37 4.16 20.22
N VAL A 132 -7.04 3.00 19.67
CA VAL A 132 -6.41 2.87 18.35
C VAL A 132 -7.46 2.52 17.27
N PRO A 133 -7.60 3.31 16.19
CA PRO A 133 -8.54 3.04 15.11
C PRO A 133 -8.02 1.89 14.21
N SER A 134 -8.18 0.66 14.70
CA SER A 134 -7.62 -0.56 14.08
C SER A 134 -8.12 -0.83 12.65
N ASN A 135 -9.31 -0.34 12.29
CA ASN A 135 -9.89 -0.51 10.95
C ASN A 135 -9.21 0.39 9.89
N ASP A 136 -8.51 1.44 10.32
CA ASP A 136 -7.80 2.37 9.44
C ASP A 136 -6.31 2.05 9.33
N ASN A 137 -5.88 0.87 9.77
CA ASN A 137 -4.50 0.43 9.74
C ASN A 137 -3.83 0.60 8.36
N LEU A 138 -4.54 0.30 7.26
CA LEU A 138 -4.00 0.49 5.91
C LEU A 138 -3.91 1.96 5.50
N ASN A 139 -4.78 2.84 6.00
CA ASN A 139 -4.64 4.28 5.77
C ASN A 139 -3.47 4.83 6.58
N PHE A 140 -3.28 4.35 7.81
CA PHE A 140 -2.12 4.70 8.62
C PHE A 140 -0.80 4.22 7.98
N HIS A 141 -0.75 3.01 7.41
CA HIS A 141 0.40 2.52 6.62
C HIS A 141 0.79 3.49 5.49
N LYS A 142 -0.20 4.03 4.75
CA LYS A 142 0.05 5.03 3.71
C LYS A 142 0.58 6.35 4.28
N MET A 143 0.08 6.78 5.44
CA MET A 143 0.58 8.00 6.10
C MET A 143 2.02 7.82 6.58
N ILE A 144 2.35 6.67 7.15
CA ILE A 144 3.74 6.32 7.50
C ILE A 144 4.62 6.33 6.25
N ALA A 145 4.14 5.82 5.11
CA ALA A 145 4.88 5.89 3.85
C ALA A 145 5.19 7.34 3.41
N VAL A 146 4.28 8.28 3.64
CA VAL A 146 4.57 9.72 3.44
C VAL A 146 5.68 10.19 4.39
N GLY A 147 5.61 9.80 5.68
CA GLY A 147 6.67 10.08 6.64
C GLY A 147 8.04 9.48 6.26
N ILE A 148 8.05 8.29 5.66
CA ILE A 148 9.25 7.65 5.09
C ILE A 148 9.81 8.52 3.97
N SER A 149 8.98 9.00 3.03
CA SER A 149 9.43 9.91 1.95
C SER A 149 10.04 11.20 2.50
N VAL A 150 9.41 11.81 3.51
CA VAL A 150 9.91 13.05 4.14
C VAL A 150 11.26 12.79 4.83
N GLY A 151 11.36 11.75 5.66
CA GLY A 151 12.60 11.39 6.34
C GLY A 151 13.73 11.04 5.38
N ALA A 152 13.43 10.28 4.31
CA ALA A 152 14.38 9.94 3.26
C ALA A 152 14.83 11.19 2.48
N GLY A 153 13.90 12.12 2.16
CA GLY A 153 14.24 13.39 1.53
C GLY A 153 15.18 14.23 2.38
N LEU A 154 14.87 14.44 3.66
CA LEU A 154 15.74 15.16 4.61
C LEU A 154 17.11 14.49 4.74
N HIS A 155 17.16 13.16 4.76
CA HIS A 155 18.40 12.40 4.86
C HIS A 155 19.28 12.51 3.60
N ILE A 156 18.70 12.20 2.44
CA ILE A 156 19.41 12.10 1.17
C ILE A 156 19.82 13.50 0.71
N ILE A 157 18.87 14.44 0.63
CA ILE A 157 19.16 15.78 0.10
C ILE A 157 20.27 16.45 0.91
N SER A 158 20.20 16.43 2.25
CA SER A 158 21.25 17.02 3.08
C SER A 158 22.63 16.35 2.88
N HIS A 159 22.67 15.03 2.67
CA HIS A 159 23.93 14.35 2.34
C HIS A 159 24.49 14.77 0.99
N LEU A 160 23.67 14.78 -0.07
CA LEU A 160 24.12 15.05 -1.44
C LEU A 160 24.44 16.53 -1.68
N THR A 161 23.61 17.45 -1.16
CA THR A 161 23.72 18.88 -1.49
C THR A 161 24.60 19.67 -0.53
N CYS A 162 24.89 19.13 0.65
CA CYS A 162 25.59 19.89 1.69
C CYS A 162 26.70 19.12 2.39
N ASP A 163 26.44 17.92 2.93
CA ASP A 163 27.48 17.21 3.70
C ASP A 163 28.67 16.81 2.84
N PHE A 164 28.44 16.10 1.72
CA PHE A 164 29.53 15.68 0.85
C PHE A 164 30.24 16.87 0.19
N PRO A 165 29.54 17.89 -0.36
CA PRO A 165 30.20 19.09 -0.86
C PRO A 165 31.07 19.78 0.19
N ARG A 166 30.56 20.01 1.41
CA ARG A 166 31.36 20.66 2.47
C ARG A 166 32.57 19.83 2.88
N LEU A 167 32.44 18.51 2.92
CA LEU A 167 33.56 17.63 3.29
C LEU A 167 34.67 17.61 2.24
N VAL A 168 34.34 17.61 0.94
CA VAL A 168 35.33 17.60 -0.14
C VAL A 168 36.05 18.95 -0.25
N HIS A 169 35.33 20.05 -0.02
CA HIS A 169 35.89 21.41 -0.08
C HIS A 169 36.53 21.91 1.22
N ALA A 170 36.47 21.13 2.31
CA ALA A 170 37.12 21.48 3.57
C ALA A 170 38.64 21.63 3.38
N THR A 171 39.23 22.67 3.98
CA THR A 171 40.68 22.80 4.10
C THR A 171 41.25 21.70 5.00
N ASP A 172 42.56 21.46 4.93
CA ASP A 172 43.18 20.37 5.69
C ASP A 172 43.03 20.58 7.22
N ASP A 173 43.13 21.83 7.68
CA ASP A 173 42.89 22.22 9.08
C ASP A 173 41.42 22.00 9.51
N GLU A 174 40.46 22.33 8.63
CA GLU A 174 39.04 22.09 8.89
C GLU A 174 38.69 20.61 8.87
N TYR A 175 39.42 19.77 8.12
CA TYR A 175 39.18 18.34 8.01
C TYR A 175 39.66 17.55 9.23
N GLU A 176 40.51 18.11 10.10
CA GLU A 176 41.06 17.45 11.29
C GLU A 176 40.02 16.65 12.12
N PRO A 177 38.81 17.18 12.41
CA PRO A 177 37.79 16.46 13.18
C PRO A 177 37.21 15.23 12.48
N MET A 178 37.47 15.07 11.18
CA MET A 178 36.93 14.02 10.30
C MET A 178 37.87 12.83 10.13
N LYS A 179 39.17 12.99 10.42
CA LYS A 179 40.18 11.92 10.36
C LYS A 179 39.76 10.64 11.09
N PRO A 180 39.16 10.68 12.30
CA PRO A 180 38.72 9.44 12.98
C PRO A 180 37.64 8.65 12.22
N PHE A 181 36.91 9.29 11.31
CA PHE A 181 35.80 8.68 10.56
C PHE A 181 36.23 8.25 9.16
N PHE A 182 36.93 9.12 8.44
CA PHE A 182 37.26 8.96 7.02
C PHE A 182 38.73 8.61 6.75
N GLY A 183 39.60 8.67 7.77
CA GLY A 183 41.04 8.47 7.64
C GLY A 183 41.80 9.77 7.39
N ASP A 184 43.13 9.67 7.35
CA ASP A 184 44.02 10.83 7.22
C ASP A 184 43.90 11.52 5.86
N VAL A 185 43.58 10.76 4.81
CA VAL A 185 43.41 11.28 3.45
C VAL A 185 41.95 11.69 3.25
N LYS A 186 41.73 12.96 2.92
CA LYS A 186 40.42 13.49 2.56
C LYS A 186 39.86 12.77 1.32
N PRO A 187 38.55 12.45 1.29
CA PRO A 187 37.90 11.91 0.09
C PRO A 187 38.12 12.83 -1.14
N PRO A 188 38.64 12.30 -2.27
CA PRO A 188 39.10 13.13 -3.38
C PRO A 188 37.95 13.75 -4.19
N ASN A 189 36.80 13.08 -4.25
CA ASN A 189 35.64 13.51 -5.02
C ASN A 189 34.37 12.81 -4.55
N TYR A 190 33.25 13.23 -5.11
CA TYR A 190 31.92 12.70 -4.82
C TYR A 190 31.79 11.19 -5.07
N TRP A 191 32.48 10.67 -6.09
CA TRP A 191 32.40 9.27 -6.52
C TRP A 191 32.92 8.31 -5.44
N TRP A 192 33.85 8.77 -4.61
CA TRP A 192 34.33 8.02 -3.45
C TRP A 192 33.17 7.64 -2.50
N PHE A 193 32.26 8.58 -2.21
CA PHE A 193 31.10 8.32 -1.35
C PHE A 193 30.10 7.36 -1.99
N LEU A 194 29.85 7.50 -3.30
CA LEU A 194 28.92 6.63 -4.03
C LEU A 194 29.41 5.19 -4.11
N LYS A 195 30.72 4.97 -4.27
CA LYS A 195 31.33 3.63 -4.25
C LYS A 195 31.37 3.01 -2.85
N GLY A 196 31.42 3.84 -1.81
CA GLY A 196 31.34 3.39 -0.43
C GLY A 196 30.06 2.61 -0.15
N THR A 197 30.09 1.71 0.84
CA THR A 197 28.96 0.83 1.15
C THR A 197 27.67 1.60 1.42
N GLU A 198 27.74 2.75 2.07
CA GLU A 198 26.57 3.59 2.32
C GLU A 198 26.01 4.25 1.06
N GLY A 199 26.86 4.61 0.11
CA GLY A 199 26.47 5.26 -1.14
C GLY A 199 25.68 4.32 -2.05
N TRP A 200 26.27 3.20 -2.46
CA TRP A 200 25.61 2.31 -3.41
C TRP A 200 24.38 1.63 -2.79
N THR A 201 24.42 1.24 -1.51
CA THR A 201 23.24 0.66 -0.85
C THR A 201 22.12 1.69 -0.76
N GLY A 202 22.44 2.95 -0.43
CA GLY A 202 21.48 4.06 -0.40
C GLY A 202 20.84 4.31 -1.76
N LEU A 203 21.64 4.32 -2.83
CA LEU A 203 21.18 4.52 -4.20
C LEU A 203 20.25 3.38 -4.67
N VAL A 204 20.64 2.12 -4.43
CA VAL A 204 19.81 0.96 -4.79
C VAL A 204 18.49 0.99 -4.02
N MET A 205 18.52 1.27 -2.71
CA MET A 205 17.30 1.43 -1.92
C MET A 205 16.39 2.53 -2.46
N LEU A 206 16.96 3.70 -2.81
CA LEU A 206 16.20 4.82 -3.36
C LEU A 206 15.48 4.44 -4.66
N VAL A 207 16.16 3.76 -5.58
CA VAL A 207 15.57 3.30 -6.86
C VAL A 207 14.44 2.30 -6.61
N LEU A 208 14.67 1.29 -5.77
CA LEU A 208 13.66 0.29 -5.44
C LEU A 208 12.44 0.90 -4.75
N MET A 209 12.66 1.85 -3.84
CA MET A 209 11.59 2.57 -3.15
C MET A 209 10.82 3.47 -4.13
N ALA A 210 11.48 4.16 -5.04
CA ALA A 210 10.83 4.99 -6.06
C ALA A 210 9.89 4.17 -6.96
N ILE A 211 10.35 3.00 -7.43
CA ILE A 211 9.53 2.05 -8.19
C ILE A 211 8.31 1.62 -7.36
N THR A 212 8.56 1.18 -6.13
CA THR A 212 7.52 0.65 -5.23
C THR A 212 6.46 1.71 -4.90
N PHE A 213 6.88 2.93 -4.59
CA PHE A 213 5.98 4.01 -4.21
C PHE A 213 5.15 4.47 -5.41
N THR A 214 5.76 4.57 -6.59
CA THR A 214 5.07 4.96 -7.82
C THR A 214 3.95 3.97 -8.16
N LEU A 215 4.26 2.67 -8.18
CA LEU A 215 3.29 1.63 -8.51
C LEU A 215 2.25 1.39 -7.40
N ALA A 216 2.54 1.81 -6.17
CA ALA A 216 1.56 1.79 -5.07
C ALA A 216 0.52 2.92 -5.13
N THR A 217 0.73 3.96 -5.94
CA THR A 217 -0.25 5.04 -6.07
C THR A 217 -1.55 4.54 -6.72
N GLY A 218 -2.68 5.14 -6.32
CA GLY A 218 -4.00 4.71 -6.77
C GLY A 218 -4.19 4.74 -8.29
N ARG A 219 -3.47 5.62 -9.00
CA ARG A 219 -3.52 5.76 -10.46
C ARG A 219 -2.98 4.51 -11.17
N PHE A 220 -1.85 3.96 -10.71
CA PHE A 220 -1.24 2.76 -11.31
C PHE A 220 -1.90 1.48 -10.78
N ARG A 221 -2.30 1.46 -9.50
CA ARG A 221 -2.91 0.28 -8.88
C ARG A 221 -4.33 -0.04 -9.37
N LYS A 222 -5.15 0.97 -9.70
CA LYS A 222 -6.57 0.81 -10.08
C LYS A 222 -6.81 0.74 -11.59
N ARG A 223 -5.78 0.56 -12.42
CA ARG A 223 -5.98 0.51 -13.87
C ARG A 223 -6.67 -0.82 -14.23
N GLU A 224 -8.01 -0.83 -14.19
CA GLU A 224 -8.84 -1.77 -14.94
C GLU A 224 -8.42 -1.65 -16.39
N LEU A 225 -7.69 -2.64 -16.88
CA LEU A 225 -7.49 -2.77 -18.31
C LEU A 225 -8.87 -3.02 -18.90
N ARG A 226 -9.49 -2.00 -19.49
CA ARG A 226 -10.48 -2.21 -20.55
C ARG A 226 -9.79 -3.05 -21.61
N ARG A 227 -9.88 -4.38 -21.51
CA ARG A 227 -9.58 -5.25 -22.63
C ARG A 227 -10.40 -4.72 -23.81
N PRO A 228 -9.80 -4.51 -25.00
CA PRO A 228 -10.61 -4.20 -26.16
C PRO A 228 -11.62 -5.33 -26.28
N LYS A 229 -12.92 -4.99 -26.20
CA LYS A 229 -14.00 -5.94 -26.48
C LYS A 229 -13.57 -6.66 -27.75
N THR A 230 -13.34 -7.97 -27.66
CA THR A 230 -13.11 -8.80 -28.84
C THR A 230 -14.28 -8.51 -29.75
N LYS A 231 -14.04 -7.72 -30.81
CA LYS A 231 -15.01 -7.56 -31.88
C LYS A 231 -15.32 -8.99 -32.28
N LYS A 232 -16.59 -9.39 -32.10
CA LYS A 232 -17.13 -10.63 -32.68
C LYS A 232 -16.43 -10.80 -34.02
N SER A 233 -15.70 -11.90 -34.17
CA SER A 233 -15.24 -12.38 -35.47
C SER A 233 -16.48 -12.35 -36.36
N LYS A 234 -16.61 -11.28 -37.17
CA LYS A 234 -17.57 -11.26 -38.26
C LYS A 234 -17.04 -12.35 -39.17
N SER A 235 -17.69 -13.50 -39.04
CA SER A 235 -17.98 -14.45 -40.11
C SER A 235 -17.17 -14.17 -41.38
N LEU A 236 -16.20 -15.02 -41.63
CA LEU A 236 -16.01 -15.69 -42.92
C LEU A 236 -17.13 -15.34 -43.92
N VAL A 237 -16.95 -14.24 -44.65
CA VAL A 237 -17.53 -14.07 -45.98
C VAL A 237 -16.33 -13.92 -46.88
N GLU A 238 -15.97 -15.10 -47.36
CA GLU A 238 -15.00 -15.42 -48.38
C GLU A 238 -15.24 -14.56 -49.63
N SER A 239 -14.41 -13.52 -49.83
CA SER A 239 -14.25 -12.91 -51.14
C SER A 239 -13.31 -13.80 -51.95
N LYS A 240 -13.91 -14.70 -52.72
CA LYS A 240 -13.22 -15.56 -53.68
C LYS A 240 -12.94 -14.73 -54.94
N ASN A 241 -11.73 -14.20 -55.07
CA ASN A 241 -11.22 -13.63 -56.32
C ASN A 241 -10.45 -14.73 -57.09
N PRO A 242 -10.85 -15.14 -58.31
CA PRO A 242 -10.33 -16.37 -58.93
C PRO A 242 -8.92 -16.26 -59.55
N ASN A 243 -8.31 -15.07 -59.64
CA ASN A 243 -7.11 -14.88 -60.50
C ASN A 243 -5.85 -14.45 -59.74
N SER A 244 -5.44 -15.17 -58.69
CA SER A 244 -4.07 -15.03 -58.17
C SER A 244 -3.44 -16.39 -57.85
N LEU A 245 -2.31 -16.67 -58.50
CA LEU A 245 -1.50 -17.87 -58.33
C LEU A 245 -1.11 -18.03 -56.84
N PRO A 246 -1.42 -19.15 -56.16
CA PRO A 246 -1.08 -19.32 -54.75
C PRO A 246 0.38 -19.77 -54.61
N GLY A 247 1.31 -18.87 -54.89
CA GLY A 247 2.75 -19.10 -54.74
C GLY A 247 3.16 -19.32 -53.28
N LEU A 248 4.26 -20.07 -53.09
CA LEU A 248 4.94 -20.33 -51.81
C LEU A 248 5.10 -19.05 -50.95
N LEU A 249 5.34 -17.91 -51.60
CA LEU A 249 5.43 -16.58 -51.00
C LEU A 249 4.16 -16.16 -50.24
N GLY A 250 2.96 -16.45 -50.74
CA GLY A 250 1.69 -16.14 -50.07
C GLY A 250 1.38 -17.04 -48.87
N ARG A 251 2.05 -18.20 -48.76
CA ARG A 251 2.03 -19.08 -47.58
C ARG A 251 3.03 -18.60 -46.52
N LEU A 252 4.22 -18.18 -46.95
CA LEU A 252 5.26 -17.62 -46.09
C LEU A 252 4.81 -16.31 -45.44
N THR A 253 4.22 -15.38 -46.19
CA THR A 253 3.73 -14.09 -45.63
C THR A 253 2.64 -14.28 -44.58
N ARG A 254 1.70 -15.22 -44.80
CA ARG A 254 0.67 -15.59 -43.81
C ARG A 254 1.26 -16.26 -42.56
N SER A 255 2.27 -17.12 -42.72
CA SER A 255 2.96 -17.76 -41.60
C SER A 255 3.74 -16.75 -40.75
N VAL A 256 4.48 -15.84 -41.40
CA VAL A 256 5.25 -14.78 -40.72
C VAL A 256 4.31 -13.80 -40.01
N SER A 257 3.21 -13.37 -40.65
CA SER A 257 2.21 -12.51 -40.01
C SER A 257 1.51 -13.20 -38.83
N ALA A 258 1.15 -14.48 -38.95
CA ALA A 258 0.55 -15.26 -37.86
C ALA A 258 1.53 -15.52 -36.70
N SER A 259 2.82 -15.64 -36.99
CA SER A 259 3.87 -15.77 -35.98
C SER A 259 4.12 -14.44 -35.26
N HIS A 260 4.19 -13.32 -36.00
CA HIS A 260 4.36 -11.98 -35.44
C HIS A 260 3.15 -11.58 -34.58
N ASN A 261 1.93 -11.91 -35.01
CA ASN A 261 0.71 -11.67 -34.23
C ASN A 261 0.64 -12.54 -32.96
N ARG A 262 1.15 -13.78 -32.99
CA ARG A 262 1.27 -14.63 -31.80
C ARG A 262 2.33 -14.13 -30.84
N LEU A 263 3.49 -13.71 -31.35
CA LEU A 263 4.57 -13.14 -30.53
C LEU A 263 4.13 -11.83 -29.87
N THR A 264 3.51 -10.92 -30.62
CA THR A 264 2.96 -9.68 -30.06
C THR A 264 1.82 -9.93 -29.08
N MET A 265 0.96 -10.94 -29.29
CA MET A 265 -0.01 -11.38 -28.28
C MET A 265 0.66 -11.91 -27.02
N LEU A 266 1.69 -12.75 -27.13
CA LEU A 266 2.41 -13.31 -25.98
C LEU A 266 3.17 -12.25 -25.20
N ILE A 267 3.78 -11.30 -25.90
CA ILE A 267 4.45 -10.14 -25.30
C ILE A 267 3.40 -9.26 -24.61
N ASN A 268 2.31 -8.90 -25.28
CA ASN A 268 1.24 -8.10 -24.66
C ASN A 268 0.56 -8.83 -23.49
N ALA A 269 0.37 -10.14 -23.57
CA ALA A 269 -0.17 -10.94 -22.47
C ALA A 269 0.78 -10.97 -21.27
N SER A 270 2.09 -11.08 -21.52
CA SER A 270 3.12 -11.02 -20.49
C SER A 270 3.19 -9.63 -19.85
N PHE A 271 3.18 -8.56 -20.65
CA PHE A 271 3.13 -7.18 -20.16
C PHE A 271 1.84 -6.90 -19.38
N ASN A 272 0.68 -7.35 -19.87
CA ASN A 272 -0.60 -7.20 -19.17
C ASN A 272 -0.60 -7.92 -17.82
N ARG A 273 0.12 -9.04 -17.67
CA ARG A 273 0.30 -9.72 -16.38
C ARG A 273 1.09 -8.89 -15.36
N PHE A 274 1.94 -7.97 -15.82
CA PHE A 274 2.73 -7.02 -15.02
C PHE A 274 2.12 -5.60 -15.00
N THR A 275 0.80 -5.49 -15.07
CA THR A 275 0.10 -4.19 -14.95
C THR A 275 -0.94 -4.23 -13.84
N GLY A 276 -1.46 -3.06 -13.44
CA GLY A 276 -2.52 -2.95 -12.44
C GLY A 276 -2.10 -3.46 -11.05
N TYR A 277 -2.97 -4.28 -10.45
CA TYR A 277 -2.77 -4.80 -9.09
C TYR A 277 -1.57 -5.74 -8.97
N ASN A 278 -1.25 -6.52 -10.01
CA ASN A 278 -0.12 -7.45 -10.00
C ASN A 278 1.22 -6.74 -9.98
N ALA A 279 1.37 -5.68 -10.78
CA ALA A 279 2.54 -4.82 -10.74
C ALA A 279 2.76 -4.24 -9.34
N PHE A 280 1.69 -3.72 -8.72
CA PHE A 280 1.70 -3.27 -7.34
C PHE A 280 2.18 -4.38 -6.41
N LEU A 281 1.57 -5.56 -6.47
CA LEU A 281 1.86 -6.67 -5.55
C LEU A 281 3.33 -7.11 -5.65
N TYR A 282 3.84 -7.39 -6.86
CA TYR A 282 5.22 -7.86 -7.04
C TYR A 282 6.24 -6.81 -6.63
N THR A 283 6.06 -5.57 -7.07
CA THR A 283 6.99 -4.50 -6.71
C THR A 283 6.92 -4.13 -5.24
N HIS A 284 5.77 -4.28 -4.57
CA HIS A 284 5.72 -4.10 -3.12
C HIS A 284 6.62 -5.08 -2.39
N HIS A 285 6.75 -6.34 -2.84
CA HIS A 285 7.62 -7.34 -2.21
C HIS A 285 9.11 -7.00 -2.29
N LEU A 286 9.52 -6.04 -3.12
CA LEU A 286 10.88 -5.48 -3.10
C LEU A 286 11.25 -4.89 -1.73
N PHE A 287 10.26 -4.64 -0.85
CA PHE A 287 10.52 -4.29 0.54
C PHE A 287 11.49 -5.26 1.23
N VAL A 288 11.47 -6.56 0.90
CA VAL A 288 12.40 -7.54 1.51
C VAL A 288 13.85 -7.18 1.20
N ILE A 289 14.14 -6.83 -0.05
CA ILE A 289 15.47 -6.41 -0.51
C ILE A 289 15.83 -5.07 0.14
N VAL A 290 14.89 -4.11 0.17
CA VAL A 290 15.11 -2.79 0.80
C VAL A 290 15.46 -2.94 2.28
N TYR A 291 14.80 -3.83 3.03
CA TYR A 291 15.10 -4.04 4.45
C TYR A 291 16.44 -4.73 4.67
N ALA A 292 16.81 -5.69 3.83
CA ALA A 292 18.14 -6.30 3.86
C ALA A 292 19.23 -5.25 3.62
N LEU A 293 19.06 -4.41 2.58
CA LEU A 293 19.96 -3.31 2.28
C LEU A 293 19.96 -2.25 3.38
N LEU A 294 18.83 -1.98 4.06
CA LEU A 294 18.75 -1.03 5.17
C LEU A 294 19.57 -1.51 6.38
N ILE A 295 19.59 -2.82 6.65
CA ILE A 295 20.43 -3.42 7.69
C ILE A 295 21.91 -3.27 7.30
N VAL A 296 22.29 -3.59 6.06
CA VAL A 296 23.67 -3.43 5.57
C VAL A 296 24.09 -1.96 5.64
N HIS A 297 23.28 -1.05 5.11
CA HIS A 297 23.49 0.39 5.13
C HIS A 297 23.65 0.92 6.58
N GLY A 298 22.79 0.47 7.50
CA GLY A 298 22.87 0.82 8.92
C GLY A 298 24.02 0.16 9.68
N HIS A 299 24.58 -0.94 9.15
CA HIS A 299 25.73 -1.62 9.74
C HIS A 299 27.04 -0.92 9.38
N PHE A 300 27.20 -0.44 8.14
CA PHE A 300 28.45 0.14 7.65
C PHE A 300 28.54 1.67 7.80
N LEU A 301 27.95 2.24 8.86
CA LEU A 301 27.88 3.70 9.04
C LEU A 301 29.25 4.39 9.23
N TYR A 302 29.62 5.34 8.35
CA TYR A 302 30.90 6.06 8.39
C TYR A 302 31.09 6.92 9.66
N LEU A 303 30.01 7.50 10.23
CA LEU A 303 30.09 8.33 11.47
C LEU A 303 29.94 7.53 12.77
N ILE A 304 29.68 6.23 12.72
CA ILE A 304 29.42 5.42 13.91
C ILE A 304 30.14 4.07 13.82
N LYS A 305 31.39 4.05 14.29
CA LYS A 305 32.21 2.82 14.33
C LYS A 305 31.78 1.84 15.44
N LYS A 306 31.37 2.34 16.62
CA LYS A 306 30.96 1.47 17.75
C LYS A 306 29.61 0.79 17.47
N TRP A 307 29.61 -0.55 17.45
CA TRP A 307 28.42 -1.37 17.15
C TRP A 307 27.22 -1.10 18.08
N GLN A 308 27.46 -0.91 19.38
CA GLN A 308 26.42 -0.57 20.38
C GLN A 308 25.66 0.73 20.09
N LYS A 309 26.22 1.62 19.26
CA LYS A 309 25.57 2.89 18.87
C LYS A 309 24.78 2.76 17.56
N LYS A 310 24.82 1.61 16.88
CA LYS A 310 24.11 1.34 15.62
C LYS A 310 22.68 0.89 15.95
N THR A 311 21.76 1.86 16.06
CA THR A 311 20.39 1.59 16.50
C THR A 311 19.50 0.95 15.42
N THR A 312 19.92 0.89 14.16
CA THR A 312 19.08 0.40 13.04
C THR A 312 18.50 -0.99 13.30
N CYS A 313 19.32 -1.94 13.73
CA CYS A 313 18.81 -3.29 14.05
C CYS A 313 17.83 -3.26 15.23
N MET A 314 18.09 -2.44 16.26
CA MET A 314 17.21 -2.35 17.44
C MET A 314 15.79 -1.90 17.06
N TYR A 315 15.67 -0.93 16.14
CA TYR A 315 14.37 -0.49 15.62
C TYR A 315 13.66 -1.58 14.80
N LEU A 316 14.40 -2.33 14.00
CA LEU A 316 13.83 -3.24 13.00
C LEU A 316 13.54 -4.65 13.53
N THR A 317 14.28 -5.15 14.53
CA THR A 317 14.16 -6.54 14.98
C THR A 317 12.75 -6.90 15.43
N VAL A 318 12.15 -6.11 16.34
CA VAL A 318 10.82 -6.44 16.89
C VAL A 318 9.74 -6.44 15.80
N PRO A 319 9.59 -5.39 14.96
CA PRO A 319 8.58 -5.41 13.90
C PRO A 319 8.80 -6.49 12.83
N ILE A 320 10.05 -6.79 12.47
CA ILE A 320 10.36 -7.86 11.51
C ILE A 320 9.95 -9.22 12.08
N VAL A 321 10.27 -9.50 13.36
CA VAL A 321 9.88 -10.74 14.02
C VAL A 321 8.37 -10.86 14.10
N VAL A 322 7.66 -9.80 14.52
CA VAL A 322 6.19 -9.78 14.56
C VAL A 322 5.60 -10.05 13.17
N TYR A 323 6.12 -9.39 12.14
CA TYR A 323 5.69 -9.60 10.77
C TYR A 323 5.94 -11.04 10.29
N ALA A 324 7.14 -11.59 10.55
CA ALA A 324 7.50 -12.96 10.19
C ALA A 324 6.61 -13.98 10.90
N CYS A 325 6.38 -13.83 12.21
CA CYS A 325 5.48 -14.66 12.99
C CYS A 325 4.05 -14.62 12.47
N GLU A 326 3.55 -13.45 12.06
CA GLU A 326 2.22 -13.35 11.43
C GLU A 326 2.18 -14.13 10.11
N ARG A 327 3.20 -13.96 9.25
CA ARG A 327 3.26 -14.68 7.97
C ARG A 327 3.34 -16.18 8.18
N LEU A 328 4.14 -16.64 9.13
CA LEU A 328 4.27 -18.05 9.50
C LEU A 328 2.94 -18.62 10.03
N THR A 329 2.29 -17.92 10.96
CA THR A 329 0.99 -18.32 11.52
C THR A 329 -0.07 -18.47 10.42
N ARG A 330 -0.08 -17.55 9.45
CA ARG A 330 -0.99 -17.63 8.30
C ARG A 330 -0.72 -18.86 7.44
N THR A 331 0.55 -19.16 7.15
CA THR A 331 0.93 -20.33 6.36
C THR A 331 0.63 -21.65 7.06
N LEU A 332 0.85 -21.73 8.37
CA LEU A 332 0.53 -22.92 9.16
C LEU A 332 -0.98 -23.16 9.20
N ARG A 333 -1.78 -22.11 9.46
CA ARG A 333 -3.26 -22.23 9.46
C ARG A 333 -3.80 -22.69 8.11
N SER A 334 -3.23 -22.20 6.99
CA SER A 334 -3.66 -22.63 5.66
C SER A 334 -3.32 -24.08 5.33
N ARG A 335 -2.34 -24.70 6.01
CA ARG A 335 -1.97 -26.11 5.81
C ARG A 335 -2.78 -27.06 6.68
N VAL A 336 -3.18 -26.62 7.87
CA VAL A 336 -3.82 -27.48 8.89
C VAL A 336 -5.34 -27.63 8.68
N ARG A 337 -6.02 -26.62 8.12
CA ARG A 337 -7.48 -26.66 7.94
C ARG A 337 -7.83 -26.94 6.48
N LEU A 338 -7.93 -28.23 6.14
CA LEU A 338 -8.38 -28.67 4.83
C LEU A 338 -9.90 -28.52 4.72
N VAL A 339 -10.36 -28.05 3.57
CA VAL A 339 -11.79 -28.02 3.21
C VAL A 339 -12.02 -29.26 2.36
N GLU A 340 -12.83 -30.19 2.85
CA GLU A 340 -13.03 -31.49 2.20
C GLU A 340 -14.01 -31.42 1.02
N LYS A 341 -14.99 -30.51 1.04
CA LYS A 341 -16.03 -30.45 0.00
C LYS A 341 -16.21 -29.02 -0.50
N ILE A 342 -16.04 -28.82 -1.81
CA ILE A 342 -16.30 -27.55 -2.50
C ILE A 342 -17.32 -27.82 -3.59
N LYS A 343 -18.52 -27.25 -3.46
CA LYS A 343 -19.53 -27.18 -4.53
C LYS A 343 -19.46 -25.80 -5.17
N VAL A 344 -19.44 -25.77 -6.49
CA VAL A 344 -19.32 -24.54 -7.27
C VAL A 344 -20.53 -24.43 -8.19
N ALA A 345 -21.24 -23.32 -8.13
CA ALA A 345 -22.29 -22.98 -9.08
C ALA A 345 -21.89 -21.72 -9.84
N VAL A 346 -21.91 -21.79 -11.16
CA VAL A 346 -21.65 -20.64 -12.04
C VAL A 346 -22.98 -20.20 -12.65
N HIS A 347 -23.37 -18.94 -12.43
CA HIS A 347 -24.61 -18.38 -12.96
C HIS A 347 -24.31 -17.55 -14.23
N PRO A 348 -24.71 -18.01 -15.44
CA PRO A 348 -24.29 -17.38 -16.71
C PRO A 348 -24.92 -16.02 -17.02
N HIS A 349 -25.98 -15.59 -16.31
CA HIS A 349 -26.66 -14.30 -16.60
C HIS A 349 -27.48 -13.77 -15.40
N PRO A 350 -27.64 -12.43 -15.22
CA PRO A 350 -27.05 -11.29 -15.94
C PRO A 350 -25.78 -10.70 -15.30
N ALA A 351 -25.32 -11.22 -14.15
CA ALA A 351 -24.25 -10.60 -13.34
C ALA A 351 -22.92 -11.39 -13.26
N SER A 352 -22.75 -12.45 -14.08
CA SER A 352 -21.58 -13.34 -14.07
C SER A 352 -21.10 -13.67 -12.64
N LEU A 353 -21.98 -14.34 -11.90
CA LEU A 353 -21.83 -14.63 -10.48
C LEU A 353 -21.29 -16.06 -10.30
N LEU A 354 -20.26 -16.20 -9.47
CA LEU A 354 -19.71 -17.47 -9.02
C LEU A 354 -20.12 -17.68 -7.55
N SER A 355 -20.87 -18.75 -7.29
CA SER A 355 -21.30 -19.14 -5.95
C SER A 355 -20.45 -20.33 -5.50
N LEU A 356 -19.70 -20.15 -4.43
CA LEU A 356 -18.83 -21.18 -3.84
C LEU A 356 -19.42 -21.61 -2.50
N HIS A 357 -19.70 -22.91 -2.38
CA HIS A 357 -20.18 -23.54 -1.15
C HIS A 357 -19.11 -24.51 -0.66
N MET A 358 -18.60 -24.28 0.54
CA MET A 358 -17.50 -25.04 1.11
C MET A 358 -17.98 -25.71 2.40
N SER A 359 -17.58 -26.95 2.66
CA SER A 359 -17.78 -27.57 3.97
C SER A 359 -17.02 -26.79 5.04
N LYS A 360 -17.65 -26.56 6.19
CA LYS A 360 -17.01 -25.87 7.31
C LYS A 360 -15.87 -26.76 7.88
N PRO A 361 -14.62 -26.28 7.90
CA PRO A 361 -13.53 -27.07 8.47
C PRO A 361 -13.66 -27.16 10.00
N GLU A 362 -13.11 -28.20 10.61
CA GLU A 362 -13.22 -28.44 12.05
C GLU A 362 -12.74 -27.23 12.88
N GLY A 363 -13.57 -26.84 13.86
CA GLY A 363 -13.31 -25.68 14.72
C GLY A 363 -13.42 -24.32 14.04
N PHE A 364 -13.93 -24.23 12.80
CA PHE A 364 -14.21 -22.96 12.14
C PHE A 364 -15.48 -22.32 12.68
N ARG A 365 -15.33 -21.19 13.37
CA ARG A 365 -16.43 -20.37 13.89
C ARG A 365 -16.34 -18.97 13.29
N PHE A 366 -17.47 -18.44 12.83
CA PHE A 366 -17.57 -17.08 12.30
C PHE A 366 -18.84 -16.39 12.83
N LYS A 367 -18.94 -15.08 12.64
CA LYS A 367 -20.14 -14.28 12.93
C LYS A 367 -20.69 -13.65 11.66
N GLY A 368 -21.99 -13.35 11.63
CA GLY A 368 -22.62 -12.63 10.51
C GLY A 368 -21.87 -11.34 10.16
N GLY A 369 -21.70 -11.08 8.87
CA GLY A 369 -20.96 -9.92 8.35
C GLY A 369 -19.43 -10.05 8.33
N GLN A 370 -18.88 -11.22 8.72
CA GLN A 370 -17.45 -11.51 8.51
C GLN A 370 -17.15 -11.92 7.07
N TYR A 371 -15.86 -11.93 6.72
CA TYR A 371 -15.38 -12.26 5.40
C TYR A 371 -14.24 -13.29 5.49
N ILE A 372 -14.05 -14.05 4.41
CA ILE A 372 -12.99 -15.05 4.24
C ILE A 372 -12.03 -14.62 3.13
N PHE A 373 -10.78 -15.05 3.21
CA PHE A 373 -9.82 -14.87 2.12
C PHE A 373 -9.72 -16.14 1.29
N ILE A 374 -9.81 -16.00 -0.02
CA ILE A 374 -9.60 -17.10 -0.96
C ILE A 374 -8.35 -16.85 -1.79
N LYS A 375 -7.62 -17.95 -2.03
CA LYS A 375 -6.50 -18.03 -2.95
C LYS A 375 -6.71 -19.24 -3.86
N CYS A 376 -6.60 -19.03 -5.16
CA CYS A 376 -6.61 -20.07 -6.18
C CYS A 376 -5.23 -20.07 -6.87
N PRO A 377 -4.36 -21.06 -6.58
CA PRO A 377 -3.01 -21.13 -7.16
C PRO A 377 -2.98 -21.21 -8.70
N ASP A 378 -4.02 -21.79 -9.30
CA ASP A 378 -4.15 -21.93 -10.77
C ASP A 378 -4.38 -20.59 -11.47
N VAL A 379 -5.03 -19.65 -10.77
CA VAL A 379 -5.19 -18.26 -11.24
C VAL A 379 -3.97 -17.43 -10.84
N SER A 380 -3.60 -17.45 -9.56
CA SER A 380 -2.47 -16.68 -9.03
C SER A 380 -1.83 -17.34 -7.81
N LYS A 381 -0.50 -17.51 -7.88
CA LYS A 381 0.30 -18.16 -6.83
C LYS A 381 0.37 -17.39 -5.52
N PHE A 382 0.08 -16.08 -5.50
CA PHE A 382 0.34 -15.24 -4.33
C PHE A 382 -0.83 -14.33 -3.91
N GLU A 383 -1.85 -14.18 -4.76
CA GLU A 383 -2.99 -13.32 -4.46
C GLU A 383 -3.99 -13.96 -3.49
N TRP A 384 -4.50 -13.13 -2.58
CA TRP A 384 -5.56 -13.49 -1.64
C TRP A 384 -6.63 -12.41 -1.71
N HIS A 385 -7.85 -12.80 -2.05
CA HIS A 385 -8.98 -11.88 -2.22
C HIS A 385 -10.01 -12.08 -1.10
N PRO A 386 -10.46 -11.00 -0.43
CA PRO A 386 -11.49 -11.08 0.60
C PRO A 386 -12.89 -11.15 0.00
N PHE A 387 -13.73 -12.05 0.52
CA PHE A 387 -15.13 -12.18 0.17
C PHE A 387 -15.99 -12.32 1.42
N SER A 388 -17.09 -11.56 1.49
CA SER A 388 -18.05 -11.65 2.59
C SER A 388 -18.69 -13.04 2.64
N ILE A 389 -18.80 -13.60 3.84
CA ILE A 389 -19.50 -14.87 4.05
C ILE A 389 -20.99 -14.57 3.95
N THR A 390 -21.68 -15.31 3.08
CA THR A 390 -23.11 -15.14 2.81
C THR A 390 -23.99 -16.19 3.51
N SER A 391 -23.41 -17.26 4.05
CA SER A 391 -24.14 -18.25 4.85
C SER A 391 -24.28 -17.83 6.32
N ALA A 392 -25.24 -18.44 7.02
CA ALA A 392 -25.46 -18.20 8.43
C ALA A 392 -24.38 -18.92 9.27
N PRO A 393 -24.01 -18.40 10.46
CA PRO A 393 -23.07 -19.06 11.36
C PRO A 393 -23.49 -20.46 11.79
N GLU A 394 -24.80 -20.74 11.86
CA GLU A 394 -25.34 -22.05 12.20
C GLU A 394 -25.22 -23.07 11.06
N ASP A 395 -25.01 -22.62 9.81
CA ASP A 395 -24.93 -23.52 8.67
C ASP A 395 -23.67 -24.42 8.72
N ASP A 396 -23.85 -25.66 8.25
CA ASP A 396 -22.76 -26.65 8.05
C ASP A 396 -21.84 -26.28 6.88
N CYS A 397 -22.29 -25.38 6.01
CA CYS A 397 -21.53 -24.89 4.87
C CYS A 397 -21.21 -23.40 4.96
N VAL A 398 -20.04 -23.04 4.46
CA VAL A 398 -19.62 -21.65 4.27
C VAL A 398 -19.86 -21.30 2.81
N SER A 399 -20.79 -20.36 2.55
CA SER A 399 -21.06 -19.88 1.20
C SER A 399 -20.48 -18.48 0.98
N ILE A 400 -20.03 -18.23 -0.25
CA ILE A 400 -19.67 -16.90 -0.73
C ILE A 400 -20.17 -16.68 -2.16
N HIS A 401 -20.38 -15.43 -2.51
CA HIS A 401 -20.81 -15.01 -3.84
C HIS A 401 -19.80 -14.01 -4.43
N ILE A 402 -19.17 -14.40 -5.54
CA ILE A 402 -18.12 -13.64 -6.21
C ILE A 402 -18.68 -13.11 -7.54
N LYS A 403 -18.72 -11.79 -7.71
CA LYS A 403 -19.00 -11.17 -9.01
C LYS A 403 -17.71 -11.06 -9.81
N ALA A 404 -17.73 -11.47 -11.08
CA ALA A 404 -16.62 -11.28 -12.00
C ALA A 404 -16.52 -9.81 -12.45
N LEU A 405 -15.78 -8.98 -11.70
CA LEU A 405 -15.66 -7.53 -11.91
C LEU A 405 -14.23 -7.06 -12.20
N GLY A 406 -13.24 -7.94 -12.11
CA GLY A 406 -11.84 -7.62 -12.40
C GLY A 406 -11.03 -8.85 -12.75
N ASP A 407 -9.78 -8.60 -13.18
CA ASP A 407 -8.88 -9.58 -13.80
C ASP A 407 -8.86 -10.93 -13.07
N TRP A 408 -8.59 -10.93 -11.76
CA TRP A 408 -8.52 -12.17 -10.97
C TRP A 408 -9.87 -12.88 -10.84
N THR A 409 -10.96 -12.14 -10.67
CA THR A 409 -12.32 -12.74 -10.52
C THR A 409 -12.86 -13.27 -11.83
N GLU A 410 -12.49 -12.66 -12.96
CA GLU A 410 -12.79 -13.18 -14.30
C GLU A 410 -12.00 -14.45 -14.59
N ASP A 411 -10.69 -14.44 -14.34
CA ASP A 411 -9.83 -15.61 -14.53
C ASP A 411 -10.25 -16.78 -13.62
N LEU A 412 -10.70 -16.49 -12.39
CA LEU A 412 -11.26 -17.51 -11.49
C LEU A 412 -12.54 -18.13 -12.05
N ARG A 413 -13.47 -17.31 -12.55
CA ARG A 413 -14.69 -17.79 -13.19
C ARG A 413 -14.35 -18.67 -14.39
N ASP A 414 -13.44 -18.21 -15.25
CA ASP A 414 -13.06 -18.92 -16.46
C ASP A 414 -12.34 -20.22 -16.15
N ALA A 415 -11.54 -20.28 -15.08
CA ALA A 415 -10.94 -21.52 -14.58
C ALA A 415 -12.00 -22.54 -14.14
N PHE A 416 -13.03 -22.12 -13.38
CA PHE A 416 -14.11 -23.01 -12.99
C PHE A 416 -15.00 -23.43 -14.16
N LEU A 417 -15.28 -22.53 -15.11
CA LEU A 417 -16.04 -22.86 -16.33
C LEU A 417 -15.34 -23.93 -17.16
N LYS A 418 -14.01 -23.93 -17.24
CA LYS A 418 -13.23 -24.96 -17.94
C LYS A 418 -13.24 -26.33 -17.26
N VAL A 419 -13.57 -26.40 -15.97
CA VAL A 419 -13.65 -27.66 -15.22
C VAL A 419 -15.07 -28.21 -15.24
N LEU A 420 -16.08 -27.34 -15.37
CA LEU A 420 -17.50 -27.70 -15.38
C LEU A 420 -18.03 -28.05 -16.78
N LEU A 421 -17.36 -27.57 -17.84
CA LEU A 421 -17.58 -27.93 -19.25
C LEU A 421 -16.53 -28.92 -19.69
#